data_AF-A0A497KWN3-F1
#
_entry.id   AF-A0A497KWN3-F1
#
_cell.length_a   1.000
_cell.length_b   1.000
_cell.length_c   1.000
_cell.angle_alpha   90.00
_cell.angle_beta   90.00
_cell.angle_gamma   90.00
#
_symmetry.space_group_name_H-M   'P 1'
#
loop_
_entity.id
_entity.type
_entity.pdbx_description
1 polymer ?
#
loop_
_entity_poly.entity_id
_entity_poly.type
_entity_poly.pdbx_seq_one_letter_code
_entity_poly.pdbx_strand_id
1 'polypeptide(L)'
;MGRGLRITAFTQGWYGQRMVMHMRSIRPDWEIWEVDMGKGFPRLLEEDGASFLASELISRIPDGALRPDIALFLLEEAGAALLMPGLADGIGAGSVLCPVDAYEVIPR
;
A
#
# COMPACT_ATOMS: atom_id res chain seq x y z
N MET A 1 3.17 1.28 -28.43
CA MET A 1 2.39 1.79 -27.29
C MET A 1 3.00 1.21 -26.03
N GLY A 2 3.41 2.05 -25.07
CA GLY A 2 4.00 1.55 -23.82
C GLY A 2 2.96 0.79 -22.99
N ARG A 3 3.41 -0.16 -22.16
CA ARG A 3 2.53 -0.82 -21.19
C ARG A 3 1.93 0.23 -20.25
N GLY A 4 0.64 0.12 -19.93
CA GLY A 4 0.01 0.91 -18.88
C GLY A 4 0.72 0.71 -17.53
N LEU A 5 0.64 1.71 -16.66
CA LEU A 5 1.29 1.68 -15.35
C LEU A 5 0.59 0.65 -14.44
N ARG A 6 1.37 -0.17 -13.73
CA ARG A 6 0.87 -1.13 -12.74
C ARG A 6 1.06 -0.58 -11.34
N ILE A 7 -0.03 -0.49 -10.58
CA ILE A 7 -0.04 0.07 -9.24
C ILE A 7 -0.68 -0.94 -8.29
N THR A 8 -0.02 -1.17 -7.15
CA THR A 8 -0.65 -1.83 -6.00
C THR A 8 -0.87 -0.78 -4.93
N ALA A 9 -2.14 -0.45 -4.70
CA ALA A 9 -2.55 0.56 -3.74
C ALA A 9 -2.96 -0.10 -2.42
N PHE A 10 -2.22 0.18 -1.36
CA PHE A 10 -2.55 -0.17 0.00
C PHE A 10 -3.43 0.93 0.58
N THR A 11 -4.67 0.59 0.91
CA THR A 11 -5.64 1.55 1.44
C THR A 11 -5.98 1.20 2.88
N GLN A 12 -6.29 2.24 3.65
CA GLN A 12 -6.84 2.08 4.98
C GLN A 12 -8.06 2.99 5.10
N GLY A 13 -9.26 2.43 4.93
CA GLY A 13 -10.51 3.20 5.02
C GLY A 13 -10.89 3.97 3.74
N TRP A 14 -11.99 4.73 3.85
CA TRP A 14 -12.73 5.27 2.70
C TRP A 14 -11.95 6.32 1.90
N TYR A 15 -11.02 7.04 2.54
CA TYR A 15 -10.28 8.10 1.85
C TYR A 15 -9.41 7.56 0.72
N GLY A 16 -8.56 6.57 1.03
CA GLY A 16 -7.69 5.92 0.05
C GLY A 16 -8.48 5.21 -1.05
N GLN A 17 -9.60 4.56 -0.70
CA GLN A 17 -10.48 3.89 -1.65
C GLN A 17 -11.04 4.85 -2.70
N ARG A 18 -11.45 6.07 -2.29
CA ARG A 18 -11.92 7.09 -3.24
C ARG A 18 -10.83 7.55 -4.21
N MET A 19 -9.58 7.66 -3.75
CA MET A 19 -8.46 8.00 -4.63
C MET A 19 -8.24 6.92 -5.68
N VAL A 20 -8.26 5.64 -5.29
CA VAL A 20 -8.16 4.50 -6.22
C VAL A 20 -9.30 4.51 -7.23
N MET A 21 -10.56 4.70 -6.80
CA MET A 21 -11.71 4.81 -7.69
C MET A 21 -11.54 5.98 -8.68
N HIS A 22 -11.09 7.13 -8.20
CA HIS A 22 -10.86 8.29 -9.05
C HIS A 22 -9.76 8.02 -10.08
N MET A 23 -8.62 7.45 -9.67
CA MET A 23 -7.52 7.07 -10.57
C MET A 23 -7.99 6.11 -11.68
N ARG A 24 -8.75 5.07 -11.33
CA ARG A 24 -9.34 4.14 -12.31
C ARG A 24 -10.24 4.85 -13.32
N SER A 25 -10.97 5.89 -12.89
CA SER A 25 -11.86 6.66 -13.78
C SER A 25 -11.10 7.54 -14.79
N ILE A 26 -9.96 8.12 -14.39
CA ILE A 26 -9.17 9.03 -15.24
C ILE A 26 -8.12 8.29 -16.09
N ARG A 27 -7.68 7.09 -15.65
CA ARG A 27 -6.68 6.25 -16.30
C ARG A 27 -7.16 4.79 -16.38
N PRO A 28 -8.13 4.50 -17.26
CA PRO A 28 -8.62 3.13 -17.46
C PRO A 28 -7.57 2.21 -18.11
N ASP A 29 -6.49 2.78 -18.65
CA ASP A 29 -5.35 2.05 -19.19
C ASP A 29 -4.39 1.51 -18.11
N TRP A 30 -4.53 1.95 -16.85
CA TRP A 30 -3.68 1.51 -15.75
C TRP A 30 -4.23 0.25 -15.08
N GLU A 31 -3.34 -0.65 -14.68
CA GLU A 31 -3.67 -1.83 -13.89
C GLU A 31 -3.51 -1.47 -12.41
N ILE A 32 -4.61 -1.15 -11.74
CA ILE A 32 -4.61 -0.71 -10.34
C ILE A 32 -5.24 -1.79 -9.47
N TRP A 33 -4.40 -2.47 -8.69
CA TRP A 33 -4.81 -3.40 -7.64
C TRP A 33 -4.99 -2.66 -6.32
N GLU A 34 -6.03 -3.02 -5.59
CA GLU A 34 -6.36 -2.42 -4.30
C GLU A 34 -6.26 -3.49 -3.23
N VAL A 35 -5.46 -3.20 -2.20
CA VAL A 35 -5.28 -4.04 -1.02
C VAL A 35 -5.79 -3.25 0.18
N ASP A 36 -6.91 -3.69 0.75
CA ASP A 36 -7.41 -3.13 2.00
C ASP A 36 -6.60 -3.70 3.16
N MET A 37 -5.90 -2.81 3.87
CA MET A 37 -5.07 -3.15 5.02
C MET A 37 -5.90 -3.41 6.28
N GLY A 38 -7.16 -2.98 6.32
CA GLY A 38 -7.95 -2.93 7.54
C GLY A 38 -7.43 -1.87 8.52
N LYS A 39 -7.93 -1.90 9.76
CA LYS A 39 -7.57 -0.97 10.84
C LYS A 39 -7.22 -1.71 12.12
N GLY A 40 -6.63 -1.00 13.08
CA GLY A 40 -6.27 -1.53 14.39
C GLY A 40 -4.81 -1.97 14.48
N PHE A 41 -3.93 -1.39 13.66
CA PHE A 41 -2.50 -1.68 13.76
C PHE A 41 -1.94 -1.12 15.07
N PRO A 42 -1.08 -1.89 15.78
CA PRO A 42 -0.37 -1.38 16.95
C PRO A 42 0.41 -0.10 16.62
N ARG A 43 0.40 0.89 17.52
CA ARG A 43 1.13 2.16 17.32
C ARG A 43 2.63 1.96 17.16
N LEU A 44 3.17 0.96 17.84
CA LEU A 44 4.56 0.54 17.76
C LEU A 44 4.56 -0.95 17.49
N LEU A 45 5.38 -1.36 16.54
CA LEU A 45 5.66 -2.75 16.25
C LEU A 45 7.10 -3.01 16.68
N GLU A 46 7.31 -4.10 17.41
CA GLU A 46 8.66 -4.66 17.53
C GLU A 46 9.10 -5.16 16.15
N GLU A 47 10.42 -5.20 15.92
CA GLU A 47 11.01 -5.49 14.60
C GLU A 47 10.52 -6.84 14.02
N ASP A 48 10.45 -7.86 14.87
CA ASP A 48 9.94 -9.19 14.51
C ASP A 48 8.44 -9.16 14.20
N GLY A 49 7.67 -8.31 14.90
CA GLY A 49 6.24 -8.15 14.71
C GLY A 49 5.89 -7.48 13.38
N ALA A 50 6.68 -6.50 12.94
CA ALA A 50 6.50 -5.85 11.66
C ALA A 50 6.74 -6.81 10.49
N SER A 51 7.81 -7.60 10.55
CA SER A 51 8.15 -8.59 9.53
C SER A 51 7.11 -9.71 9.42
N PHE A 52 6.61 -10.19 10.57
CA PHE A 52 5.55 -11.20 10.62
C PHE A 52 4.24 -10.69 10.00
N LEU A 53 3.78 -9.50 10.41
CA LEU A 53 2.54 -8.91 9.89
C LEU A 53 2.64 -8.59 8.39
N ALA A 54 3.78 -8.08 7.93
CA ALA A 54 4.00 -7.85 6.50
C ALA A 54 3.89 -9.16 5.71
N SER A 55 4.51 -10.24 6.19
CA SER A 55 4.44 -11.57 5.54
C SER A 55 3.01 -12.12 5.49
N GLU A 56 2.27 -12.01 6.59
CA GLU A 56 0.84 -12.37 6.66
C GLU A 56 0.01 -11.62 5.61
N LEU A 57 0.22 -10.30 5.49
CA LEU A 57 -0.49 -9.48 4.52
C LEU A 57 -0.10 -9.83 3.08
N ILE A 58 1.18 -10.01 2.79
CA ILE A 58 1.68 -10.40 1.46
C ILE A 58 1.05 -11.72 1.02
N SER A 59 0.90 -12.68 1.93
CA SER A 59 0.29 -13.98 1.60
C SER A 59 -1.16 -13.89 1.09
N ARG A 60 -1.83 -12.77 1.35
CA ARG A 60 -3.22 -12.50 0.93
C ARG A 60 -3.29 -11.64 -0.33
N ILE A 61 -2.17 -11.12 -0.81
CA ILE A 61 -2.11 -10.29 -2.02
C ILE A 61 -2.19 -11.19 -3.25
N PRO A 62 -3.10 -10.90 -4.21
CA PRO A 62 -3.19 -11.70 -5.42
C PRO A 62 -1.93 -11.55 -6.29
N ASP A 63 -1.54 -12.61 -7.00
CA ASP A 63 -0.33 -12.62 -7.85
C ASP A 63 -0.30 -11.46 -8.86
N GLY A 64 -1.46 -11.02 -9.35
CA GLY A 64 -1.59 -9.88 -10.25
C GLY A 64 -1.10 -8.56 -9.63
N ALA A 65 -1.17 -8.41 -8.32
CA ALA A 65 -0.71 -7.24 -7.58
C ALA A 65 0.78 -7.30 -7.19
N LEU A 66 1.50 -8.36 -7.57
CA LEU A 66 2.94 -8.47 -7.39
C LEU A 66 3.71 -7.80 -8.53
N ARG A 67 4.92 -7.35 -8.21
CA ARG A 67 5.83 -6.60 -9.07
C ARG A 67 5.16 -5.39 -9.73
N PRO A 68 4.51 -4.50 -8.96
CA PRO A 68 3.97 -3.27 -9.51
C PRO A 68 5.10 -2.31 -9.87
N ASP A 69 4.81 -1.39 -10.79
CA ASP A 69 5.71 -0.27 -11.07
C ASP A 69 5.72 0.70 -9.86
N ILE A 70 4.58 0.85 -9.16
CA ILE A 70 4.43 1.66 -7.96
C ILE A 70 3.63 0.92 -6.87
N ALA A 71 4.18 0.86 -5.66
CA ALA A 71 3.41 0.62 -4.44
C ALA A 71 2.92 1.97 -3.89
N LEU A 72 1.59 2.16 -3.87
CA LEU A 72 0.95 3.38 -3.39
C LEU A 72 0.38 3.15 -1.99
N PHE A 73 0.91 3.83 -0.98
CA PHE A 73 0.48 3.71 0.42
C PHE A 73 -0.44 4.87 0.80
N LEU A 74 -1.73 4.58 0.98
CA LEU A 74 -2.78 5.51 1.40
C LEU A 74 -3.25 5.10 2.80
N LEU A 75 -2.36 5.27 3.78
CA LEU A 75 -2.49 4.74 5.14
C LEU A 75 -2.96 5.83 6.12
N GLU A 76 -3.74 5.45 7.12
CA GLU A 76 -4.33 6.35 8.14
C GLU A 76 -3.74 6.13 9.55
N GLU A 77 -3.03 5.02 9.79
CA GLU A 77 -2.45 4.63 11.08
C GLU A 77 -0.92 4.55 11.00
N ALA A 78 -0.23 5.15 11.96
CA ALA A 78 1.22 5.10 12.06
C ALA A 78 1.76 3.66 12.11
N GLY A 79 1.03 2.74 12.76
CA GLY A 79 1.37 1.32 12.79
C GLY A 79 1.37 0.64 11.43
N ALA A 80 0.42 1.00 10.55
CA ALA A 80 0.40 0.50 9.18
C ALA A 80 1.57 1.07 8.37
N ALA A 81 1.95 2.32 8.62
CA ALA A 81 3.08 2.97 7.96
C ALA A 81 4.42 2.27 8.26
N LEU A 82 4.57 1.63 9.43
CA LEU A 82 5.75 0.83 9.76
C LEU A 82 5.92 -0.41 8.87
N LEU A 83 4.85 -0.90 8.24
CA LEU A 83 4.90 -2.09 7.38
C LEU A 83 5.33 -1.78 5.94
N MET A 84 5.37 -0.50 5.54
CA MET A 84 5.66 -0.12 4.15
C MET A 84 6.96 -0.72 3.59
N PRO A 85 8.10 -0.74 4.32
CA PRO A 85 9.34 -1.30 3.78
C PRO A 85 9.20 -2.79 3.46
N GLY A 86 8.65 -3.58 4.39
CA GLY A 86 8.47 -5.01 4.21
C GLY A 86 7.44 -5.36 3.13
N LEU A 87 6.36 -4.57 3.04
CA LEU A 87 5.36 -4.73 1.98
C LEU A 87 5.93 -4.40 0.60
N ALA A 88 6.65 -3.28 0.47
CA ALA A 88 7.23 -2.84 -0.80
C ALA A 88 8.26 -3.86 -1.32
N ASP A 89 9.14 -4.34 -0.45
CA ASP A 89 10.13 -5.37 -0.79
C ASP A 89 9.46 -6.71 -1.11
N GLY A 90 8.54 -7.16 -0.26
CA GLY A 90 7.89 -8.46 -0.40
C GLY A 90 7.00 -8.60 -1.63
N ILE A 91 6.40 -7.51 -2.12
CA ILE A 91 5.69 -7.53 -3.42
C ILE A 91 6.61 -7.24 -4.60
N GLY A 92 7.87 -6.87 -4.38
CA GLY A 92 8.83 -6.51 -5.43
C GLY A 92 8.47 -5.22 -6.16
N ALA A 93 8.05 -4.18 -5.45
CA ALA A 93 7.67 -2.91 -6.04
C ALA A 93 8.87 -2.17 -6.67
N GLY A 94 8.70 -1.64 -7.88
CA GLY A 94 9.74 -0.86 -8.56
C GLY A 94 9.94 0.53 -7.97
N SER A 95 8.92 1.08 -7.29
CA SER A 95 8.94 2.38 -6.64
C SER A 95 7.88 2.45 -5.55
N VAL A 96 8.05 3.38 -4.60
CA VAL A 96 7.13 3.61 -3.49
C VAL A 96 6.60 5.05 -3.55
N LEU A 97 5.28 5.21 -3.41
CA LEU A 97 4.63 6.50 -3.26
C LEU A 97 3.79 6.49 -1.98
N CYS A 98 4.06 7.42 -1.06
CA CYS A 98 3.32 7.57 0.19
C CYS A 98 2.91 9.04 0.33
N PRO A 99 1.70 9.43 -0.15
CA PRO A 99 1.17 10.75 0.07
C PRO A 99 0.85 10.94 1.56
N VAL A 100 1.40 11.98 2.16
CA VAL A 100 1.11 12.32 3.56
C VAL A 100 0.22 13.55 3.57
N ASP A 101 -1.06 13.34 3.87
CA ASP A 101 -2.04 14.43 4.02
C ASP A 101 -2.06 15.01 5.45
N ALA A 102 -1.63 14.21 6.44
CA ALA A 102 -1.51 14.62 7.84
C ALA A 102 -0.14 14.21 8.39
N TYR A 103 0.74 15.19 8.68
CA TYR A 103 2.06 14.93 9.27
C TYR A 103 2.03 14.18 10.62
N GLU A 104 0.85 14.02 11.22
CA GLU A 104 0.62 13.28 12.45
C GLU A 104 0.73 11.76 12.28
N VAL A 105 0.65 11.22 11.05
CA VAL A 105 0.74 9.77 10.79
C VAL A 105 2.15 9.29 10.43
N ILE A 106 3.13 10.19 10.26
CA ILE A 106 4.53 9.80 10.06
C ILE A 106 5.18 9.52 11.43
N PRO A 107 5.87 8.38 11.62
CA PRO A 107 6.68 8.15 12.81
C PRO A 107 7.70 9.29 13.00
N ARG A 108 7.76 9.86 14.22
CA ARG A 108 8.77 10.85 14.62
C ARG A 108 9.92 10.19 15.34
#